data_AF-A0A975KPG9-F1
#
_entry.id   AF-A0A975KPG9-F1
#
_cell.length_a   1.000
_cell.length_b   1.000
_cell.length_c   1.000
_cell.angle_alpha   90.00
_cell.angle_beta   90.00
_cell.angle_gamma   90.00
#
_symmetry.space_group_name_H-M   'P 1'
#
loop_
_entity.id
_entity.type
_entity.pdbx_description
1 polymer ?
#
loop_
_entity_poly.entity_id
_entity_poly.type
_entity_poly.pdbx_seq_one_letter_code
_entity_poly.pdbx_strand_id
1 'polypeptide(L)'
;MDKKEKQLVNHYYKKFSERSFDEKDVYSFLMVIKEHASDIKAIKELAEFIAHREKSTGYAKEYLDKCKEIINNLGKEKNRRKIENIFSFKEIRNGFNALFQQLGLEKLPLDIINDFIICMISLLQDVKIVSGSLNKEVGHLSFAASSKELFLMGNMTIRNQGRFMPVTFPVLSVKNIYEKITPQDKNDTPYLFDHELMEVININQKLAITFPEMNA
;
A
#
# COMPACT_ATOMS: atom_id res chain seq x y z
N MET A 1 -4.84 -25.64 2.75
CA MET A 1 -6.20 -25.13 2.46
C MET A 1 -7.27 -26.20 2.59
N ASP A 2 -8.31 -25.94 3.37
CA ASP A 2 -9.54 -26.73 3.39
C ASP A 2 -10.41 -26.51 2.13
N LYS A 3 -11.53 -27.25 2.01
CA LYS A 3 -12.41 -27.15 0.84
C LYS A 3 -13.08 -25.76 0.70
N LYS A 4 -13.37 -25.09 1.82
CA LYS A 4 -14.02 -23.79 1.84
C LYS A 4 -13.06 -22.69 1.44
N GLU A 5 -11.84 -22.70 1.95
CA GLU A 5 -10.78 -21.78 1.54
C GLU A 5 -10.51 -21.89 0.04
N LYS A 6 -10.43 -23.11 -0.50
CA LYS A 6 -10.26 -23.33 -1.95
C LYS A 6 -11.42 -22.75 -2.76
N GLN A 7 -12.66 -22.93 -2.28
CA GLN A 7 -13.84 -22.32 -2.91
C GLN A 7 -13.72 -20.79 -2.93
N LEU A 8 -13.30 -20.17 -1.82
CA LEU A 8 -13.14 -18.72 -1.70
C LEU A 8 -12.04 -18.19 -2.61
N VAL A 9 -10.88 -18.85 -2.65
CA VAL A 9 -9.79 -18.49 -3.57
C VAL A 9 -10.25 -18.53 -5.02
N ASN A 10 -10.94 -19.59 -5.44
CA ASN A 10 -11.45 -19.69 -6.81
C ASN A 10 -12.51 -18.62 -7.11
N HIS A 11 -13.36 -18.29 -6.13
CA HIS A 11 -14.33 -17.21 -6.26
C HIS A 11 -13.64 -15.85 -6.51
N TYR A 12 -12.69 -15.46 -5.67
CA TYR A 12 -11.97 -14.20 -5.82
C TYR A 12 -11.10 -14.17 -7.07
N TYR A 13 -10.39 -15.26 -7.37
CA TYR A 13 -9.59 -15.37 -8.59
C TYR A 13 -10.44 -15.16 -9.86
N LYS A 14 -11.66 -15.70 -9.88
CA LYS A 14 -12.61 -15.44 -10.97
C LYS A 14 -12.96 -13.96 -11.07
N LYS A 15 -13.31 -13.30 -9.95
CA LYS A 15 -13.56 -11.85 -9.93
C LYS A 15 -12.37 -11.04 -10.43
N PHE A 16 -11.15 -11.45 -10.07
CA PHE A 16 -9.92 -10.80 -10.51
C PHE A 16 -9.70 -10.95 -12.02
N SER A 17 -9.88 -12.17 -12.53
CA SER A 17 -9.75 -12.48 -13.96
C SER A 17 -10.79 -11.75 -14.82
N GLU A 18 -11.99 -11.55 -14.28
CA GLU A 18 -13.09 -10.80 -14.90
C GLU A 18 -13.03 -9.30 -14.60
N ARG A 19 -12.03 -8.83 -13.85
CA ARG A 19 -11.85 -7.44 -13.41
C ARG A 19 -13.12 -6.84 -12.76
N SER A 20 -13.88 -7.66 -12.04
CA SER A 20 -15.16 -7.33 -11.40
C SER A 20 -15.05 -7.17 -9.87
N PHE A 21 -13.85 -6.84 -9.39
CA PHE A 21 -13.52 -6.71 -7.97
C PHE A 21 -13.30 -5.26 -7.56
N ASP A 22 -13.33 -5.01 -6.25
CA ASP A 22 -12.97 -3.73 -5.60
C ASP A 22 -11.98 -3.93 -4.44
N GLU A 23 -11.73 -2.90 -3.63
CA GLU A 23 -10.84 -3.01 -2.47
C GLU A 23 -11.31 -4.01 -1.40
N LYS A 24 -12.62 -4.20 -1.23
CA LYS A 24 -13.19 -5.10 -0.22
C LYS A 24 -12.97 -6.55 -0.61
N ASP A 25 -13.05 -6.83 -1.91
CA ASP A 25 -12.69 -8.13 -2.48
C ASP A 25 -11.20 -8.43 -2.29
N VAL A 26 -10.32 -7.45 -2.54
CA VAL A 26 -8.87 -7.59 -2.32
C VAL A 26 -8.58 -7.84 -0.84
N TYR A 27 -9.18 -7.05 0.06
CA TYR A 27 -9.07 -7.25 1.50
C TYR A 27 -9.48 -8.67 1.90
N SER A 28 -10.65 -9.11 1.46
CA SER A 28 -11.20 -10.42 1.81
C SER A 28 -10.36 -11.57 1.26
N PHE A 29 -9.84 -11.43 0.04
CA PHE A 29 -8.91 -12.39 -0.55
C PHE A 29 -7.61 -12.49 0.25
N LEU A 30 -7.01 -11.35 0.63
CA LEU A 30 -5.80 -11.31 1.44
C LEU A 30 -6.00 -12.02 2.79
N MET A 31 -7.17 -11.87 3.41
CA MET A 31 -7.49 -12.57 4.66
C MET A 31 -7.57 -14.09 4.48
N VAL A 32 -8.06 -14.56 3.33
CA VAL A 32 -8.13 -16.00 3.01
C VAL A 32 -6.75 -16.58 2.75
N ILE A 33 -5.87 -15.84 2.06
CA ILE A 33 -4.57 -16.37 1.61
C ILE A 33 -3.41 -16.12 2.59
N LYS A 34 -3.58 -15.28 3.63
CA LYS A 34 -2.49 -14.88 4.53
C LYS A 34 -1.69 -16.05 5.11
N GLU A 35 -2.37 -17.12 5.54
CA GLU A 35 -1.73 -18.30 6.14
C GLU A 35 -1.06 -19.20 5.09
N HIS A 36 -1.49 -19.10 3.82
CA HIS A 36 -0.97 -19.89 2.71
C HIS A 36 0.11 -19.15 1.91
N ALA A 37 0.29 -17.85 2.16
CA ALA A 37 1.33 -17.01 1.58
C ALA A 37 2.63 -17.00 2.39
N SER A 38 2.77 -17.88 3.39
CA SER A 38 3.88 -17.87 4.37
C SER A 38 5.27 -17.81 3.74
N ASP A 39 5.44 -18.46 2.58
CA ASP A 39 6.72 -18.57 1.87
C ASP A 39 6.94 -17.44 0.85
N ILE A 40 5.95 -16.57 0.69
CA ILE A 40 5.95 -15.46 -0.27
C ILE A 40 5.97 -14.15 0.51
N LYS A 41 7.18 -13.74 0.92
CA LYS A 41 7.42 -12.57 1.79
C LYS A 41 6.57 -11.35 1.42
N ALA A 42 6.60 -10.89 0.17
CA ALA A 42 5.88 -9.68 -0.23
C ALA A 42 4.37 -9.76 0.04
N ILE A 43 3.74 -10.90 -0.26
CA ILE A 43 2.30 -11.07 -0.09
C ILE A 43 1.94 -11.28 1.37
N LYS A 44 2.72 -12.09 2.09
CA LYS A 44 2.55 -12.29 3.54
C LYS A 44 2.59 -10.97 4.29
N GLU A 45 3.67 -10.20 4.12
CA GLU A 45 3.88 -8.97 4.88
C GLU A 45 2.84 -7.89 4.51
N LEU A 46 2.41 -7.80 3.25
CA LEU A 46 1.33 -6.90 2.85
C LEU A 46 -0.03 -7.32 3.42
N ALA A 47 -0.35 -8.62 3.40
CA ALA A 47 -1.57 -9.16 3.98
C ALA A 47 -1.61 -8.94 5.50
N GLU A 48 -0.49 -9.17 6.19
CA GLU A 48 -0.34 -8.89 7.62
C GLU A 48 -0.47 -7.40 7.92
N PHE A 49 0.12 -6.53 7.09
CA PHE A 49 0.02 -5.09 7.27
C PHE A 49 -1.43 -4.59 7.16
N ILE A 50 -2.19 -5.13 6.19
CA ILE A 50 -3.61 -4.83 6.00
C ILE A 50 -4.48 -5.48 7.10
N ALA A 51 -4.14 -6.68 7.58
CA ALA A 51 -4.88 -7.36 8.66
C ALA A 51 -4.70 -6.66 10.01
N HIS A 52 -3.53 -6.07 10.25
CA HIS A 52 -3.11 -5.55 11.55
C HIS A 52 -2.75 -4.06 11.49
N ARG A 53 -3.60 -3.27 10.81
CA ARG A 53 -3.43 -1.82 10.61
C ARG A 53 -3.03 -1.05 11.88
N GLU A 54 -3.65 -1.34 13.03
CA GLU A 54 -3.38 -0.66 14.31
C GLU A 54 -2.10 -1.12 15.01
N LYS A 55 -1.63 -2.32 14.67
CA LYS A 55 -0.45 -2.95 15.27
C LYS A 55 0.56 -3.13 14.16
N SER A 56 1.19 -2.03 13.74
CA SER A 56 2.33 -2.12 12.82
C SER A 56 3.40 -3.01 13.48
N THR A 57 3.42 -4.29 13.11
CA THR A 57 4.35 -5.33 13.54
C THR A 57 5.01 -5.94 12.32
N GLY A 58 6.01 -6.79 12.52
CA GLY A 58 6.70 -7.47 11.42
C GLY A 58 7.44 -6.51 10.50
N TYR A 59 7.53 -6.86 9.22
CA TYR A 59 8.37 -6.15 8.26
C TYR A 59 7.92 -4.72 7.99
N ALA A 60 6.60 -4.45 8.00
CA ALA A 60 6.07 -3.09 7.83
C ALA A 60 6.58 -2.14 8.94
N LYS A 61 6.64 -2.63 10.18
CA LYS A 61 7.22 -1.87 11.29
C LYS A 61 8.71 -1.61 11.08
N GLU A 62 9.48 -2.65 10.76
CA GLU A 62 10.92 -2.53 10.51
C GLU A 62 11.22 -1.54 9.38
N TYR A 63 10.41 -1.56 8.32
CA TYR A 63 10.48 -0.63 7.22
C TYR A 63 10.23 0.82 7.69
N LEU A 64 9.15 1.07 8.42
CA LEU A 64 8.83 2.39 8.96
C LEU A 64 9.91 2.88 9.95
N ASP A 65 10.43 2.00 10.79
CA ASP A 65 11.54 2.29 11.71
C ASP A 65 12.82 2.69 10.96
N LYS A 66 13.15 1.98 9.89
CA LYS A 66 14.28 2.31 9.01
C LYS A 66 14.08 3.65 8.29
N CYS A 67 12.86 3.94 7.83
CA CYS A 67 12.56 5.25 7.22
C CYS A 67 12.78 6.38 8.23
N LYS A 68 12.29 6.22 9.47
CA LYS A 68 12.51 7.18 10.56
C LYS A 68 14.00 7.37 10.86
N GLU A 69 14.80 6.30 10.89
CA GLU A 69 16.25 6.38 11.10
C GLU A 69 16.92 7.24 10.00
N ILE A 70 16.63 6.94 8.73
CA ILE A 70 17.16 7.70 7.58
C ILE A 70 16.78 9.18 7.70
N ILE A 71 15.51 9.45 8.02
CA ILE A 71 14.97 10.81 8.12
C ILE A 71 15.62 11.58 9.28
N ASN A 72 15.80 10.97 10.45
CA ASN A 72 16.42 11.60 11.63
C ASN A 72 17.92 11.91 11.43
N ASN A 73 18.55 11.23 10.46
CA ASN A 73 19.94 11.44 10.08
C ASN A 73 20.12 12.37 8.87
N LEU A 74 19.02 12.95 8.34
CA LEU A 74 19.09 13.95 7.26
C LEU A 74 19.97 15.13 7.67
N GLY A 75 21.00 15.41 6.86
CA GLY A 75 21.97 16.48 7.09
C GLY A 75 23.10 16.15 8.07
N LYS A 76 23.11 14.96 8.68
CA LYS A 76 24.17 14.49 9.59
C LYS A 76 25.12 13.48 8.94
N GLU A 77 24.61 12.61 8.08
CA GLU A 77 25.43 11.60 7.38
C GLU A 77 25.96 12.12 6.04
N LYS A 78 27.23 11.79 5.71
CA LYS A 78 27.83 12.08 4.39
C LYS A 78 27.20 11.25 3.26
N ASN A 79 26.69 10.06 3.57
CA ASN A 79 26.07 9.17 2.60
C ASN A 79 24.56 9.37 2.57
N ARG A 80 24.04 9.83 1.43
CA ARG A 80 22.59 9.95 1.21
C ARG A 80 22.00 8.55 1.05
N ARG A 81 21.20 8.11 2.02
CA ARG A 81 20.37 6.90 1.89
C ARG A 81 19.05 7.25 1.22
N LYS A 82 18.64 6.48 0.22
CA LYS A 82 17.35 6.64 -0.45
C LYS A 82 16.29 5.83 0.30
N ILE A 83 15.10 6.41 0.47
CA ILE A 83 13.91 5.67 0.90
C ILE A 83 13.24 5.11 -0.35
N GLU A 84 13.05 3.81 -0.37
CA GLU A 84 12.34 3.09 -1.44
C GLU A 84 11.00 2.57 -0.89
N ASN A 85 10.10 2.15 -1.78
CA ASN A 85 8.86 1.50 -1.37
C ASN A 85 9.14 0.26 -0.52
N ILE A 86 8.23 -0.10 0.37
CA ILE A 86 8.32 -1.31 1.19
C ILE A 86 8.51 -2.57 0.33
N PHE A 87 7.82 -2.60 -0.81
CA PHE A 87 8.04 -3.56 -1.89
C PHE A 87 7.91 -2.85 -3.24
N SER A 88 8.76 -3.22 -4.19
CA SER A 88 8.63 -2.77 -5.57
C SER A 88 7.44 -3.45 -6.26
N PHE A 89 6.91 -2.82 -7.32
CA PHE A 89 5.90 -3.44 -8.19
C PHE A 89 6.32 -4.85 -8.66
N LYS A 90 7.61 -5.03 -8.99
CA LYS A 90 8.16 -6.32 -9.44
C LYS A 90 8.07 -7.38 -8.34
N GLU A 91 8.38 -7.04 -7.10
CA GLU A 91 8.27 -7.96 -5.96
C GLU A 91 6.82 -8.36 -5.69
N ILE A 92 5.90 -7.39 -5.69
CA ILE A 92 4.47 -7.66 -5.50
C ILE A 92 3.93 -8.54 -6.62
N ARG A 93 4.21 -8.20 -7.88
CA ARG A 93 3.82 -8.99 -9.06
C ARG A 93 4.36 -10.42 -8.98
N ASN A 94 5.65 -10.57 -8.68
CA ASN A 94 6.27 -11.88 -8.57
C ASN A 94 5.67 -12.68 -7.41
N GLY A 95 5.33 -12.02 -6.31
CA GLY A 95 4.64 -12.61 -5.17
C GLY A 95 3.26 -13.17 -5.54
N PHE A 96 2.40 -12.37 -6.18
CA PHE A 96 1.10 -12.84 -6.63
C PHE A 96 1.22 -13.95 -7.67
N ASN A 97 2.16 -13.85 -8.61
CA ASN A 97 2.40 -14.90 -9.59
C ASN A 97 2.83 -16.22 -8.94
N ALA A 98 3.71 -16.17 -7.94
CA ALA A 98 4.12 -17.35 -7.19
C ALA A 98 2.94 -17.94 -6.42
N LEU A 99 2.12 -17.11 -5.78
CA LEU A 99 0.93 -17.53 -5.03
C LEU A 99 -0.07 -18.24 -5.97
N PHE A 100 -0.43 -17.62 -7.09
CA PHE A 100 -1.37 -18.23 -8.03
C PHE A 100 -0.82 -19.53 -8.61
N GLN A 101 0.47 -19.59 -8.93
CA GLN A 101 1.10 -20.81 -9.41
C GLN A 101 1.07 -21.94 -8.36
N GLN A 102 1.33 -21.64 -7.09
CA GLN A 102 1.21 -22.62 -5.98
C GLN A 102 -0.23 -23.13 -5.82
N LEU A 103 -1.21 -22.29 -6.13
CA LEU A 103 -2.64 -22.61 -6.07
C LEU A 103 -3.15 -23.30 -7.35
N GLY A 104 -2.28 -23.52 -8.37
CA GLY A 104 -2.66 -24.11 -9.65
C GLY A 104 -3.46 -23.17 -10.56
N LEU A 105 -3.33 -21.86 -10.36
CA LEU A 105 -4.00 -20.79 -11.09
C LEU A 105 -3.03 -20.08 -12.04
N GLU A 106 -3.58 -19.43 -13.07
CA GLU A 106 -2.76 -18.69 -14.03
C GLU A 106 -2.26 -17.36 -13.47
N LYS A 107 -1.25 -16.80 -14.13
CA LYS A 107 -0.73 -15.48 -13.79
C LYS A 107 -1.70 -14.41 -14.27
N LEU A 108 -1.95 -13.42 -13.41
CA LEU A 108 -2.80 -12.29 -13.79
C LEU A 108 -2.03 -11.27 -14.66
N PRO A 109 -2.71 -10.59 -15.60
CA PRO A 109 -2.17 -9.46 -16.34
C PRO A 109 -1.61 -8.34 -15.44
N LEU A 110 -0.65 -7.58 -15.97
CA LEU A 110 0.00 -6.49 -15.23
C LEU A 110 -0.99 -5.42 -14.74
N ASP A 111 -2.02 -5.13 -15.53
CA ASP A 111 -3.03 -4.13 -15.15
C ASP A 111 -3.85 -4.59 -13.94
N ILE A 112 -4.11 -5.89 -13.79
CA ILE A 112 -4.80 -6.42 -12.59
C ILE A 112 -3.88 -6.39 -11.36
N ILE A 113 -2.57 -6.56 -11.54
CA ILE A 113 -1.61 -6.35 -10.44
C ILE A 113 -1.54 -4.86 -10.05
N ASN A 114 -1.64 -3.96 -11.02
CA ASN A 114 -1.77 -2.52 -10.79
C ASN A 114 -3.05 -2.20 -9.99
N ASP A 115 -4.16 -2.86 -10.34
CA ASP A 115 -5.44 -2.77 -9.63
C ASP A 115 -5.33 -3.28 -8.17
N PHE A 116 -4.61 -4.38 -7.92
CA PHE A 116 -4.37 -4.84 -6.54
C PHE A 116 -3.59 -3.82 -5.72
N ILE A 117 -2.55 -3.22 -6.29
CA ILE A 117 -1.72 -2.27 -5.55
C ILE A 117 -2.50 -1.01 -5.21
N ILE A 118 -3.35 -0.49 -6.10
CA ILE A 118 -4.17 0.68 -5.76
C ILE A 118 -5.20 0.35 -4.66
N CYS A 119 -5.79 -0.85 -4.67
CA CYS A 119 -6.64 -1.31 -3.56
C CYS A 119 -5.85 -1.40 -2.25
N MET A 120 -4.62 -1.91 -2.26
CA MET A 120 -3.76 -1.97 -1.07
C MET A 120 -3.36 -0.58 -0.56
N ILE A 121 -3.09 0.37 -1.47
CA ILE A 121 -2.86 1.78 -1.12
C ILE A 121 -4.09 2.33 -0.38
N SER A 122 -5.29 2.12 -0.93
CA SER A 122 -6.55 2.57 -0.32
C SER A 122 -6.76 1.99 1.07
N LEU A 123 -6.61 0.67 1.22
CA LEU A 123 -6.81 -0.05 2.48
C LEU A 123 -5.82 0.34 3.60
N LEU A 124 -4.65 0.86 3.24
CA LEU A 124 -3.58 1.23 4.18
C LEU A 124 -3.57 2.72 4.55
N GLN A 125 -4.51 3.53 4.04
CA GLN A 125 -4.67 4.92 4.49
C GLN A 125 -4.95 4.98 5.99
N ASP A 126 -4.59 6.12 6.61
CA ASP A 126 -4.76 6.44 8.03
C ASP A 126 -4.07 5.46 9.01
N VAL A 127 -3.22 4.57 8.52
CA VAL A 127 -2.40 3.73 9.39
C VAL A 127 -1.41 4.60 10.15
N LYS A 128 -1.50 4.58 11.48
CA LYS A 128 -0.66 5.40 12.36
C LYS A 128 0.80 4.96 12.33
N ILE A 129 1.69 5.93 12.16
CA ILE A 129 3.13 5.75 12.35
C ILE A 129 3.44 6.08 13.81
N VAL A 130 3.88 5.08 14.56
CA VAL A 130 4.24 5.23 15.98
C VAL A 130 5.75 5.21 16.19
N SER A 131 6.24 5.81 17.29
CA SER A 131 7.65 5.88 17.64
C SER A 131 7.89 5.65 19.14
N GLY A 132 9.06 5.05 19.43
CA GLY A 132 9.52 4.75 20.78
C GLY A 132 8.79 3.57 21.45
N SER A 133 9.24 3.22 22.65
CA SER A 133 8.66 2.13 23.46
C SER A 133 7.23 2.42 23.94
N LEU A 134 6.83 3.69 23.96
CA LEU A 134 5.50 4.14 24.35
C LEU A 134 4.49 4.20 23.18
N ASN A 135 4.87 3.75 21.98
CA ASN A 135 4.05 3.80 20.77
C ASN A 135 3.41 5.18 20.53
N LYS A 136 4.17 6.26 20.74
CA LYS A 136 3.68 7.61 20.51
C LYS A 136 3.44 7.82 19.02
N GLU A 137 2.25 8.26 18.65
CA GLU A 137 1.92 8.64 17.27
C GLU A 137 2.77 9.83 16.82
N VAL A 138 3.41 9.69 15.66
CA VAL A 138 4.30 10.71 15.06
C VAL A 138 3.92 11.06 13.62
N GLY A 139 2.87 10.42 13.10
CA GLY A 139 2.45 10.53 11.71
C GLY A 139 1.44 9.45 11.34
N HIS A 140 1.09 9.39 10.06
CA HIS A 140 0.14 8.44 9.48
C HIS A 140 0.46 8.18 8.01
N LEU A 141 -0.24 7.20 7.43
CA LEU A 141 -0.18 6.94 6.00
C LEU A 141 -1.33 7.66 5.28
N SER A 142 -1.05 8.26 4.13
CA SER A 142 -2.06 8.95 3.34
C SER A 142 -1.92 8.66 1.85
N PHE A 143 -2.98 8.95 1.11
CA PHE A 143 -2.96 8.86 -0.33
C PHE A 143 -2.26 10.09 -0.94
N ALA A 144 -1.51 9.86 -2.02
CA ALA A 144 -1.02 10.93 -2.87
C ALA A 144 -1.07 10.55 -4.35
N ALA A 145 -1.17 11.54 -5.22
CA ALA A 145 -1.36 11.31 -6.64
C ALA A 145 -0.58 12.30 -7.50
N SER A 146 0.09 11.81 -8.54
CA SER A 146 0.72 12.60 -9.59
C SER A 146 0.19 12.20 -10.97
N SER A 147 0.63 12.88 -12.02
CA SER A 147 0.22 12.52 -13.39
C SER A 147 0.66 11.12 -13.81
N LYS A 148 1.72 10.58 -13.19
CA LYS A 148 2.33 9.29 -13.58
C LYS A 148 2.08 8.16 -12.59
N GLU A 149 1.96 8.48 -11.31
CA GLU A 149 1.92 7.49 -10.24
C GLU A 149 0.93 7.88 -9.15
N LEU A 150 0.40 6.86 -8.48
CA LEU A 150 -0.40 6.97 -7.27
C LEU A 150 0.37 6.33 -6.13
N PHE A 151 0.25 6.88 -4.93
CA PHE A 151 1.13 6.57 -3.82
C PHE A 151 0.36 6.35 -2.52
N LEU A 152 0.89 5.45 -1.71
CA LEU A 152 0.74 5.48 -0.27
C LEU A 152 1.97 6.19 0.29
N MET A 153 1.77 7.33 0.94
CA MET A 153 2.83 8.14 1.52
C MET A 153 2.82 8.01 3.04
N GLY A 154 3.99 7.92 3.65
CA GLY A 154 4.16 8.13 5.08
C GLY A 154 4.38 9.60 5.37
N ASN A 155 3.46 10.22 6.10
CA ASN A 155 3.56 11.60 6.56
C ASN A 155 3.92 11.59 8.04
N MET A 156 4.97 12.31 8.42
CA MET A 156 5.37 12.40 9.81
C MET A 156 6.00 13.74 10.13
N THR A 157 6.02 14.09 11.41
CA THR A 157 6.76 15.26 11.90
C THR A 157 8.01 14.81 12.64
N ILE A 158 9.17 15.29 12.22
CA ILE A 158 10.44 15.07 12.94
C ILE A 158 10.91 16.33 13.65
N ARG A 159 11.76 16.15 14.67
CA ARG A 159 12.48 17.26 15.31
C ARG A 159 13.92 17.29 14.79
N ASN A 160 14.26 18.27 13.97
CA ASN A 160 15.62 18.47 13.48
C ASN A 160 16.14 19.84 13.96
N GLN A 161 17.31 19.85 14.62
CA GLN A 161 17.94 21.07 15.17
C GLN A 161 16.97 21.95 16.00
N GLY A 162 16.09 21.32 16.78
CA GLY A 162 15.12 22.01 17.62
C GLY A 162 13.83 22.47 16.92
N ARG A 163 13.75 22.39 15.59
CA ARG A 163 12.54 22.71 14.79
C ARG A 163 11.77 21.45 14.43
N PHE A 164 10.45 21.56 14.42
CA PHE A 164 9.57 20.52 13.87
C PHE A 164 9.50 20.69 12.35
N MET A 165 9.72 19.60 11.61
CA MET A 165 9.70 19.59 10.15
C MET A 165 8.77 18.47 9.69
N PRO A 166 7.81 18.75 8.80
CA PRO A 166 7.05 17.72 8.13
C PRO A 166 7.96 16.99 7.14
N VAL A 167 7.82 15.66 7.08
CA VAL A 167 8.52 14.79 6.15
C VAL A 167 7.54 13.81 5.57
N THR A 168 7.62 13.64 4.26
CA THR A 168 6.78 12.75 3.48
C THR A 168 7.67 11.80 2.68
N PHE A 169 7.39 10.50 2.70
CA PHE A 169 8.17 9.48 2.01
C PHE A 169 7.27 8.40 1.40
N PRO A 170 7.64 7.77 0.27
CA PRO A 170 6.79 6.78 -0.37
C PRO A 170 6.86 5.45 0.35
N VAL A 171 5.70 4.83 0.60
CA VAL A 171 5.57 3.47 1.16
C VAL A 171 5.22 2.48 0.05
N LEU A 172 4.23 2.79 -0.77
CA LEU A 172 3.87 2.03 -1.97
C LEU A 172 3.62 3.01 -3.11
N SER A 173 3.87 2.56 -4.34
CA SER A 173 3.50 3.30 -5.54
C SER A 173 2.99 2.37 -6.63
N VAL A 174 2.16 2.93 -7.50
CA VAL A 174 1.57 2.24 -8.63
C VAL A 174 1.38 3.21 -9.80
N LYS A 175 1.36 2.71 -11.03
CA LYS A 175 1.15 3.58 -12.19
C LYS A 175 -0.24 4.20 -12.14
N ASN A 176 -0.33 5.51 -12.38
CA ASN A 176 -1.58 6.19 -12.54
C ASN A 176 -2.17 5.89 -13.93
N ILE A 177 -3.16 5.00 -13.96
CA ILE A 177 -3.98 4.70 -15.14
C ILE A 177 -5.46 5.01 -14.89
N TYR A 178 -5.77 5.62 -13.75
CA TYR A 178 -7.13 5.79 -13.23
C TYR A 178 -7.61 7.23 -13.39
N GLU A 179 -6.75 8.21 -13.09
CA GLU A 179 -7.14 9.61 -13.02
C GLU A 179 -6.24 10.50 -13.89
N LYS A 180 -6.86 11.49 -14.56
CA LYS A 180 -6.11 12.51 -15.29
C LYS A 180 -5.73 13.63 -14.32
N ILE A 181 -4.46 13.66 -13.94
CA ILE A 181 -3.92 14.65 -13.00
C ILE A 181 -3.01 15.62 -13.74
N THR A 182 -3.23 16.92 -13.53
CA THR A 182 -2.36 17.97 -14.05
C THR A 182 -1.14 18.12 -13.14
N PRO A 183 0.10 17.97 -13.64
CA PRO A 183 1.30 18.13 -12.83
C PRO A 183 1.32 19.48 -12.09
N GLN A 184 1.64 19.47 -10.79
CA GLN A 184 1.77 20.71 -9.99
C GLN A 184 2.95 21.56 -10.44
N ASP A 185 4.02 20.90 -10.87
CA ASP A 185 5.26 21.53 -11.29
C ASP A 185 5.99 20.68 -12.34
N LYS A 186 7.15 21.14 -12.75
CA LYS A 186 8.02 20.45 -13.72
C LYS A 186 8.49 19.06 -13.27
N ASN A 187 8.45 18.77 -11.97
CA ASN A 187 8.87 17.50 -11.39
C ASN A 187 7.70 16.54 -11.16
N ASP A 188 6.46 16.95 -11.48
CA ASP A 188 5.24 16.19 -11.22
C ASP A 188 5.09 15.84 -9.72
N THR A 189 5.34 16.82 -8.86
CA THR A 189 5.17 16.66 -7.41
C THR A 189 3.75 16.16 -7.08
N PRO A 190 3.60 15.07 -6.30
CA PRO A 190 2.28 14.51 -5.97
C PRO A 190 1.40 15.45 -5.15
N TYR A 191 0.11 15.49 -5.46
CA TYR A 191 -0.91 16.07 -4.58
C TYR A 191 -1.10 15.14 -3.39
N LEU A 192 -1.01 15.69 -2.18
CA LEU A 192 -1.18 14.93 -0.94
C LEU A 192 -2.61 15.10 -0.44
N PHE A 193 -3.30 13.98 -0.22
CA PHE A 193 -4.63 13.90 0.36
C PHE A 193 -4.45 13.40 1.79
N ASP A 194 -4.25 14.33 2.73
CA ASP A 194 -3.83 14.02 4.10
C ASP A 194 -5.01 13.75 5.04
N HIS A 195 -6.20 14.22 4.67
CA HIS A 195 -7.41 14.15 5.50
C HIS A 195 -8.58 13.48 4.78
N GLU A 196 -8.52 13.39 3.46
CA GLU A 196 -9.49 12.68 2.65
C GLU A 196 -9.17 11.17 2.64
N LEU A 197 -10.20 10.35 2.81
CA LEU A 197 -10.09 8.92 2.57
C LEU A 197 -10.51 8.63 1.14
N MET A 198 -9.62 8.02 0.39
CA MET A 198 -9.98 7.43 -0.90
C MET A 198 -10.66 6.07 -0.69
N GLU A 199 -11.50 5.69 -1.63
CA GLU A 199 -12.04 4.34 -1.78
C GLU A 199 -11.91 3.89 -3.23
N VAL A 200 -11.49 2.65 -3.45
CA VAL A 200 -11.38 2.04 -4.78
C VAL A 200 -12.57 1.12 -5.01
N ILE A 201 -13.46 1.55 -5.92
CA ILE A 201 -14.70 0.83 -6.26
C ILE A 201 -14.69 0.34 -7.70
N ASN A 202 -15.48 -0.69 -7.98
CA ASN A 202 -15.71 -1.16 -9.34
C ASN A 202 -16.95 -0.49 -9.96
N ILE A 203 -16.78 0.19 -11.09
CA ILE A 203 -17.87 0.73 -11.90
C ILE A 203 -17.74 0.13 -13.30
N ASN A 204 -18.67 -0.76 -13.66
CA ASN A 204 -18.74 -1.39 -14.99
C ASN A 204 -17.41 -2.06 -15.41
N GLN A 205 -16.84 -2.89 -14.54
CA GLN A 205 -15.57 -3.63 -14.76
C GLN A 205 -14.34 -2.72 -14.89
N LYS A 206 -14.43 -1.49 -14.38
CA LYS A 206 -13.30 -0.57 -14.28
C LYS A 206 -13.20 -0.09 -12.84
N LEU A 207 -11.99 -0.09 -12.30
CA LEU A 207 -11.76 0.55 -11.01
C LEU A 207 -11.81 2.07 -11.15
N ALA A 208 -12.47 2.70 -10.20
CA ALA A 208 -12.55 4.13 -10.04
C ALA A 208 -12.13 4.50 -8.63
N ILE A 209 -11.47 5.65 -8.50
CA ILE A 209 -11.11 6.22 -7.21
C ILE A 209 -12.22 7.20 -6.82
N THR A 210 -12.73 7.06 -5.60
CA THR A 210 -13.77 7.93 -5.04
C THR A 210 -13.35 8.44 -3.68
N PHE A 211 -14.00 9.51 -3.22
CA PHE A 211 -13.80 10.09 -1.90
C PHE A 211 -15.14 10.07 -1.17
N PRO A 212 -15.47 9.01 -0.42
CA PRO A 212 -16.75 8.91 0.27
C PRO A 212 -16.89 10.02 1.33
N GLU A 213 -18.08 10.61 1.40
CA GLU A 213 -18.44 11.51 2.50
C GLU A 213 -18.61 10.68 3.77
N MET A 214 -17.71 10.87 4.75
CA MET A 214 -17.89 10.30 6.07
C MET A 214 -18.84 11.20 6.87
N ASN A 215 -20.08 10.76 7.05
CA ASN A 215 -20.97 11.37 8.04
C ASN A 215 -20.40 11.06 9.44
N ALA A 216 -19.98 12.12 10.14
CA ALA A 216 -19.50 12.06 11.52
C ALA A 216 -20.64 11.80 12.52
#